data_AF-A0A821R697-F1
#
_entry.id   AF-A0A821R697-F1
#
_cell.length_a   1.000
_cell.length_b   1.000
_cell.length_c   1.000
_cell.angle_alpha   90.00
_cell.angle_beta   90.00
_cell.angle_gamma   90.00
#
_symmetry.space_group_name_H-M   'P 1'
#
loop_
_entity.id
_entity.type
_entity.pdbx_description
1 polymer ?
#
loop_
_entity_poly.entity_id
_entity_poly.type
_entity_poly.pdbx_seq_one_letter_code
_entity_poly.pdbx_strand_id
1 'polypeptide(L)'
;MNQCQSQLNDLPNELLNDIFIYFDARELFEAFYNINSRFNKLIQSFNQRQLMFHIKASNDTETNDKIFPFYVYTLIIDRGINVNLTQFPNVHRLFLIDPSKE
;
A
#
# COMPACT_ATOMS: atom_id res chain seq x y z
N MET A 1 -9.94 28.06 6.83
CA MET A 1 -10.24 26.62 6.72
C MET A 1 -8.98 25.83 7.10
N ASN A 2 -8.72 25.55 8.39
CA ASN A 2 -7.44 24.96 8.85
C ASN A 2 -7.60 24.05 10.09
N GLN A 3 -8.64 23.22 10.19
CA GLN A 3 -8.86 22.38 11.39
C GLN A 3 -8.71 20.85 11.19
N CYS A 4 -8.73 20.32 9.97
CA CYS A 4 -8.64 18.86 9.78
C CYS A 4 -7.21 18.29 9.84
N GLN A 5 -6.15 19.09 9.67
CA GLN A 5 -4.78 18.56 9.66
C GLN A 5 -4.19 18.29 11.05
N SER A 6 -4.71 18.89 12.14
CA SER A 6 -4.10 18.68 13.46
C SER A 6 -4.47 17.33 14.06
N GLN A 7 -5.73 16.91 13.96
CA GLN A 7 -6.24 15.78 14.72
C GLN A 7 -5.60 14.43 14.37
N LEU A 8 -5.29 14.18 13.09
CA LEU A 8 -4.64 12.94 12.69
C LEU A 8 -3.17 12.89 13.13
N ASN A 9 -2.49 14.03 13.13
CA ASN A 9 -1.09 14.14 13.57
C ASN A 9 -0.94 13.97 15.08
N ASP A 10 -2.01 14.21 15.84
CA ASP A 10 -2.04 14.08 17.30
C ASP A 10 -2.28 12.63 17.76
N LEU A 11 -2.73 11.73 16.87
CA LEU A 11 -2.94 10.32 17.21
C LEU A 11 -1.62 9.63 17.59
N PRO A 12 -1.60 8.70 18.57
CA PRO A 12 -0.46 7.81 18.84
C PRO A 12 -0.08 6.93 17.64
N ASN A 13 1.17 6.43 17.63
CA ASN A 13 1.67 5.60 16.53
C ASN A 13 0.87 4.29 16.40
N GLU A 14 0.42 3.75 17.52
CA GLU A 14 -0.35 2.52 17.63
C GLU A 14 -1.69 2.67 16.89
N LEU A 15 -2.42 3.76 17.15
CA LEU A 15 -3.69 4.03 16.47
C LEU A 15 -3.49 4.32 14.97
N LEU A 16 -2.41 5.00 14.60
CA LEU A 16 -2.07 5.22 13.19
C LEU A 16 -1.76 3.90 12.48
N ASN A 17 -1.02 3.00 13.12
CA ASN A 17 -0.76 1.66 12.57
C ASN A 17 -2.05 0.86 12.41
N ASP A 18 -2.95 0.90 13.40
CA ASP A 18 -4.26 0.24 13.34
C ASP A 18 -5.14 0.82 12.23
N ILE A 19 -4.95 2.09 11.85
CA ILE A 19 -5.64 2.69 10.69
C ILE A 19 -4.96 2.25 9.38
N PHE A 20 -3.63 2.29 9.33
CA PHE A 20 -2.85 2.03 8.12
C PHE A 20 -3.00 0.59 7.59
N ILE A 21 -3.32 -0.39 8.45
CA ILE A 21 -3.57 -1.78 8.02
C ILE A 21 -4.80 -1.95 7.12
N TYR A 22 -5.69 -0.96 7.06
CA TYR A 22 -6.90 -1.02 6.21
C TYR A 22 -6.67 -0.50 4.79
N PHE A 23 -5.48 0.05 4.50
CA PHE A 23 -5.10 0.54 3.18
C PHE A 23 -4.20 -0.47 2.49
N ASP A 24 -4.34 -0.57 1.16
CA ASP A 24 -3.29 -1.21 0.37
C ASP A 24 -2.05 -0.31 0.27
N ALA A 25 -0.94 -0.87 -0.20
CA ALA A 25 0.32 -0.12 -0.30
C ALA A 25 0.23 1.09 -1.23
N ARG A 26 -0.60 1.08 -2.27
CA ARG A 26 -0.76 2.23 -3.17
C ARG A 26 -1.53 3.33 -2.46
N GLU A 27 -2.68 2.99 -1.90
CA GLU A 27 -3.54 3.94 -1.18
C GLU A 27 -2.82 4.57 0.01
N LEU A 28 -2.08 3.77 0.77
CA LEU A 28 -1.31 4.23 1.92
C LEU A 28 -0.23 5.25 1.50
N PHE A 29 0.49 4.97 0.42
CA PHE A 29 1.53 5.88 -0.06
C PHE A 29 0.93 7.13 -0.70
N GLU A 30 -0.13 7.02 -1.48
CA GLU A 30 -0.79 8.18 -2.09
C GLU A 30 -1.42 9.11 -1.05
N ALA A 31 -2.02 8.54 0.00
CA ALA A 31 -2.72 9.31 1.02
C ALA A 31 -1.79 9.90 2.08
N PHE A 32 -0.71 9.20 2.49
CA PHE A 32 0.05 9.56 3.69
C PHE A 32 1.55 9.76 3.47
N TYR A 33 2.13 9.25 2.38
CA TYR A 33 3.55 9.43 2.12
C TYR A 33 3.86 10.88 1.74
N ASN A 34 4.98 11.39 2.23
CA ASN A 34 5.42 12.79 2.11
C ASN A 34 4.54 13.84 2.79
N ILE A 35 3.52 13.46 3.57
CA ILE A 35 2.78 14.42 4.41
C ILE A 35 3.70 14.95 5.53
N ASN A 36 4.34 14.04 6.27
CA ASN A 36 5.30 14.38 7.29
C ASN A 36 6.27 13.22 7.55
N SER A 37 7.38 13.51 8.22
CA SER A 37 8.45 12.54 8.47
C SER A 37 8.03 11.40 9.42
N ARG A 38 7.08 11.64 10.32
CA ARG A 38 6.54 10.63 11.24
C ARG A 38 5.76 9.56 10.47
N PHE A 39 4.86 9.97 9.57
CA PHE A 39 4.09 9.04 8.73
C PHE A 39 5.00 8.28 7.79
N ASN A 40 5.98 8.94 7.17
CA ASN A 40 6.97 8.25 6.32
C ASN A 40 7.69 7.14 7.10
N LYS A 41 8.13 7.41 8.34
CA LYS A 41 8.77 6.40 9.20
C LYS A 41 7.81 5.27 9.56
N LEU A 42 6.56 5.57 9.87
CA LEU A 42 5.56 4.56 10.18
C LEU A 42 5.32 3.65 8.97
N ILE A 43 5.02 4.22 7.80
CA ILE A 43 4.81 3.47 6.56
C ILE A 43 6.03 2.61 6.21
N GLN A 44 7.24 3.17 6.32
CA GLN A 44 8.49 2.41 6.10
C GLN A 44 8.74 1.33 7.16
N SER A 45 8.17 1.47 8.36
CA SER A 45 8.27 0.47 9.43
C SER A 45 7.29 -0.68 9.29
N PHE A 46 6.28 -0.56 8.40
CA PHE A 46 5.46 -1.70 8.03
C PHE A 46 6.39 -2.76 7.48
N ASN A 47 6.60 -3.79 8.28
CA ASN A 47 7.53 -4.83 7.93
C ASN A 47 7.00 -5.57 6.71
N GLN A 48 7.86 -6.44 6.20
CA GLN A 48 7.60 -7.34 5.10
C GLN A 48 6.24 -8.08 5.19
N ARG A 49 5.53 -8.19 6.32
CA ARG A 49 4.27 -8.95 6.34
C ARG A 49 3.00 -8.11 6.13
N GLN A 50 3.08 -6.79 6.21
CA GLN A 50 1.88 -5.95 6.34
C GLN A 50 1.54 -5.15 5.08
N LEU A 51 2.51 -4.81 4.24
CA LEU A 51 2.23 -4.09 3.00
C LEU A 51 1.82 -5.05 1.90
N MET A 52 0.52 -4.99 1.61
CA MET A 52 -0.15 -5.75 0.57
C MET A 52 -0.56 -4.81 -0.56
N PHE A 53 -0.47 -5.27 -1.79
CA PHE A 53 -1.00 -4.54 -2.93
C PHE A 53 -1.89 -5.45 -3.77
N HIS A 54 -3.12 -5.00 -4.03
CA HIS A 54 -4.09 -5.77 -4.81
C HIS A 54 -4.26 -5.12 -6.19
N ILE A 55 -3.76 -5.82 -7.20
CA ILE A 55 -3.94 -5.44 -8.60
C ILE A 55 -5.28 -6.00 -9.08
N LYS A 56 -6.22 -5.09 -9.31
CA LYS A 56 -7.56 -5.38 -9.85
C LYS A 56 -7.64 -4.96 -11.31
N ALA A 57 -8.58 -5.52 -12.07
CA ALA A 57 -8.70 -5.28 -13.52
C ALA A 57 -9.00 -3.81 -13.86
N SER A 58 -9.59 -3.07 -12.92
CA SER A 58 -9.86 -1.63 -13.02
C SER A 58 -8.66 -0.75 -12.69
N ASN A 59 -7.57 -1.32 -12.14
CA ASN A 59 -6.44 -0.54 -11.70
C ASN A 59 -5.52 -0.24 -12.88
N ASP A 60 -5.13 1.03 -12.99
CA ASP A 60 -4.01 1.41 -13.82
C ASP A 60 -2.75 0.68 -13.31
N THR A 61 -2.16 -0.14 -14.17
CA THR A 61 -0.98 -0.97 -13.83
C THR A 61 0.31 -0.17 -13.91
N GLU A 62 0.25 1.11 -14.30
CA GLU A 62 1.41 1.99 -14.28
C GLU A 62 1.86 2.29 -12.84
N THR A 63 2.98 1.68 -12.45
CA THR A 63 3.65 1.92 -11.16
C THR A 63 5.04 2.54 -11.32
N ASN A 64 5.46 2.86 -12.56
CA ASN A 64 6.86 3.17 -12.88
C ASN A 64 7.42 4.40 -12.15
N ASP A 65 6.58 5.37 -11.80
CA ASP A 65 7.01 6.60 -11.11
C ASP A 65 6.75 6.56 -9.58
N LYS A 66 6.24 5.44 -9.07
CA LYS A 66 5.83 5.33 -7.67
C LYS A 66 6.85 4.49 -6.89
N ILE A 67 7.14 4.90 -5.66
CA ILE A 67 8.09 4.21 -4.79
C ILE A 67 7.47 3.04 -4.01
N PHE A 68 6.14 3.01 -3.86
CA PHE A 68 5.46 1.98 -3.06
C PHE A 68 5.75 0.54 -3.52
N PRO A 69 5.98 0.22 -4.83
CA PRO A 69 6.29 -1.14 -5.25
C PRO A 69 7.52 -1.75 -4.58
N PHE A 70 8.50 -0.92 -4.17
CA PHE A 70 9.68 -1.37 -3.43
C PHE A 70 9.35 -1.80 -1.99
N TYR A 71 8.19 -1.42 -1.46
CA TYR A 71 7.75 -1.75 -0.11
C TYR A 71 6.68 -2.85 -0.10
N VAL A 72 6.14 -3.21 -1.26
CA VAL A 72 5.19 -4.32 -1.38
C VAL A 72 5.91 -5.65 -1.19
N TYR A 73 5.41 -6.44 -0.24
CA TYR A 73 5.89 -7.80 -0.03
C TYR A 73 4.89 -8.87 -0.46
N THR A 74 3.61 -8.58 -0.28
CA THR A 74 2.52 -9.45 -0.73
C THR A 74 1.80 -8.81 -1.89
N LEU A 75 1.83 -9.48 -3.03
CA LEU A 75 1.10 -9.07 -4.23
C LEU A 75 -0.11 -9.96 -4.41
N ILE A 76 -1.27 -9.35 -4.59
CA ILE A 76 -2.52 -10.03 -4.93
C ILE A 76 -2.89 -9.61 -6.35
N ILE A 77 -3.15 -10.56 -7.24
CA ILE A 77 -3.47 -10.29 -8.64
C ILE A 77 -4.76 -11.01 -9.01
N ASP A 78 -5.73 -10.29 -9.58
CA ASP A 78 -6.92 -10.90 -10.14
C ASP A 78 -6.60 -11.63 -11.45
N ARG A 79 -7.36 -12.69 -11.71
CA ARG A 79 -7.25 -13.48 -12.94
C ARG A 79 -7.36 -12.62 -14.20
N GLY A 80 -6.48 -12.88 -15.15
CA GLY A 80 -6.51 -12.25 -16.48
C GLY A 80 -5.75 -10.93 -16.57
N ILE A 81 -5.15 -10.46 -15.48
CA ILE A 81 -4.30 -9.26 -15.50
C ILE A 81 -2.87 -9.64 -15.85
N ASN A 82 -2.30 -8.93 -16.82
CA ASN A 82 -0.88 -9.00 -17.11
C ASN A 82 -0.13 -7.99 -16.21
N VAL A 83 0.79 -8.49 -15.39
CA VAL A 83 1.57 -7.67 -14.45
C VAL A 83 3.05 -7.89 -14.70
N ASN A 84 3.80 -6.80 -14.82
CA ASN A 84 5.24 -6.87 -14.87
C ASN A 84 5.82 -7.01 -13.45
N LEU A 85 6.16 -8.24 -13.06
CA LEU A 85 6.70 -8.54 -11.73
C LEU A 85 8.06 -7.86 -11.47
N THR A 86 8.78 -7.40 -12.49
CA THR A 86 10.05 -6.68 -12.27
C THR A 86 9.85 -5.31 -11.60
N GLN A 87 8.62 -4.78 -11.60
CA GLN A 87 8.26 -3.55 -10.88
C GLN A 87 8.18 -3.76 -9.36
N PHE A 88 8.10 -5.01 -8.89
CA PHE A 88 7.91 -5.35 -7.48
C PHE A 88 9.07 -6.20 -6.94
N PRO A 89 10.28 -5.63 -6.82
CA PRO A 89 11.50 -6.39 -6.55
C PRO A 89 11.54 -7.07 -5.18
N ASN A 90 10.71 -6.60 -4.23
CA ASN A 90 10.67 -7.11 -2.86
C ASN A 90 9.44 -7.99 -2.57
N VAL A 91 8.70 -8.41 -3.61
CA VAL A 91 7.59 -9.34 -3.44
C VAL A 91 8.11 -10.74 -3.11
N HIS A 92 7.65 -11.29 -2.00
CA HIS A 92 7.95 -12.65 -1.56
C HIS A 92 6.70 -13.53 -1.51
N ARG A 93 5.51 -12.93 -1.55
CA ARG A 93 4.23 -13.64 -1.54
C ARG A 93 3.39 -13.18 -2.71
N LEU A 94 2.90 -14.13 -3.48
CA LEU A 94 2.02 -13.89 -4.63
C LEU A 94 0.74 -14.70 -4.44
N PHE A 95 -0.40 -14.02 -4.47
CA PHE A 95 -1.73 -14.63 -4.48
C PHE A 95 -2.41 -14.34 -5.81
N LEU A 96 -2.92 -15.38 -6.45
CA LEU A 96 -3.70 -15.29 -7.67
C LEU A 96 -5.15 -15.58 -7.31
N ILE A 97 -6.03 -14.58 -7.46
CA ILE A 97 -7.43 -14.69 -7.11
C ILE A 97 -8.25 -14.93 -8.38
N ASP A 98 -9.20 -15.87 -8.29
CA ASP A 98 -10.22 -16.06 -9.31
C ASP A 98 -11.55 -15.46 -8.80
N PRO A 99 -11.94 -14.26 -9.26
CA PRO A 99 -13.17 -13.61 -8.80
C PRO A 99 -14.44 -14.35 -9.22
N SER A 100 -14.36 -15.39 -10.07
CA SER A 100 -15.51 -16.21 -10.46
C SER A 100 -15.93 -17.26 -9.42
N LYS A 101 -15.31 -17.26 -8.23
CA LYS A 101 -15.56 -18.22 -7.14
C LYS A 101 -16.06 -17.59 -5.83
N GLU A 102 -16.34 -16.28 -5.80
CA GLU A 102 -16.97 -15.59 -4.66
C GLU A 102 -18.47 -15.35 -4.89
#